data_AF-A0A7S3L096-F1
#
_entry.id   AF-A0A7S3L096-F1
#
_cell.length_a   1.000
_cell.length_b   1.000
_cell.length_c   1.000
_cell.angle_alpha   90.00
_cell.angle_beta   90.00
_cell.angle_gamma   90.00
#
_symmetry.space_group_name_H-M   'P 1'
#
loop_
_entity.id
_entity.type
_entity.pdbx_description
1 polymer ?
#
loop_
_entity_poly.entity_id
_entity_poly.type
_entity_poly.pdbx_seq_one_letter_code
_entity_poly.pdbx_strand_id
1 'polypeptide(L)'
;EMGSNSDNSTTTTTTTNSSHNKCDLAHLDQMSNGSMCRIPWHEVRDVLHPSQQAVGCGAVQRKCEKDYKTRPKAQKRMDDTSGRLPFVLGPNRVPYLIDSHHTVSALETSKFHTVQVTLQKVCDWSHLTPAAFGKEMQTANFMNGTGRPQKEGGDEDPNALPVPFLDVTTAPDAIPRYIYELRDDPWRSLAALVRKTSHKDQCPAGHDKCLRGYIRDCRADGRMTPFFEFRWAYFFNDAYRHGCDNDNNKTTSFWDDAQDCHKFHRAYDTLMTKARQGQAIQVKEWQKAADLLVPLCRGETAQTYTLPPSLGAPMGGEPLPGVVRGKDTPILRDDPSCEAPACPSLATDFFGQKSWASLWSSSSSCTAADSSRIS
;
A
#
# COMPACT_ATOMS: atom_id res chain seq x y z
N GLU A 1 -75.61 13.45 -1.08
CA GLU A 1 -74.34 12.91 -0.55
C GLU A 1 -73.20 13.90 -0.86
N MET A 2 -72.21 14.10 0.01
CA MET A 2 -70.83 13.56 -0.06
C MET A 2 -70.14 13.71 -1.44
N GLY A 3 -68.92 14.26 -1.54
CA GLY A 3 -68.05 14.77 -0.49
C GLY A 3 -66.86 15.59 -1.02
N SER A 4 -66.18 16.26 -0.10
CA SER A 4 -64.99 17.07 -0.35
C SER A 4 -63.71 16.22 -0.36
N ASN A 5 -62.83 16.43 -1.34
CA ASN A 5 -61.42 16.05 -1.24
C ASN A 5 -60.54 17.26 -1.53
N SER A 6 -59.71 17.62 -0.55
CA SER A 6 -58.73 18.70 -0.61
C SER A 6 -57.32 18.08 -0.60
N ASP A 7 -56.70 17.94 -1.77
CA ASP A 7 -55.34 17.40 -1.87
C ASP A 7 -54.31 18.43 -1.42
N ASN A 8 -53.81 18.25 -0.20
CA ASN A 8 -52.79 19.10 0.40
C ASN A 8 -51.39 18.54 0.06
N SER A 9 -50.94 18.80 -1.17
CA SER A 9 -49.63 18.32 -1.66
C SER A 9 -48.47 19.07 -1.00
N THR A 10 -47.96 18.52 0.10
CA THR A 10 -46.80 19.05 0.81
C THR A 10 -45.51 18.68 0.05
N THR A 11 -45.08 19.57 -0.84
CA THR A 11 -43.80 19.45 -1.56
C THR A 11 -42.64 19.58 -0.57
N THR A 12 -42.17 18.45 -0.04
CA THR A 12 -40.95 18.39 0.77
C THR A 12 -39.74 18.57 -0.14
N THR A 13 -39.33 19.83 -0.33
CA THR A 13 -38.11 20.17 -1.04
C THR A 13 -36.91 19.75 -0.22
N THR A 14 -36.43 18.51 -0.45
CA THR A 14 -35.15 18.04 0.11
C THR A 14 -34.02 18.79 -0.56
N THR A 15 -33.67 19.95 0.01
CA THR A 15 -32.56 20.79 -0.45
C THR A 15 -31.24 20.06 -0.20
N THR A 16 -30.84 19.22 -1.14
CA THR A 16 -29.49 18.66 -1.21
C THR A 16 -28.51 19.79 -1.53
N ASN A 17 -28.15 20.56 -0.50
CA ASN A 17 -27.03 21.50 -0.51
C ASN A 17 -25.72 20.72 -0.68
N SER A 18 -25.51 20.19 -1.89
CA SER A 18 -24.22 19.73 -2.39
C SER A 18 -23.39 20.95 -2.80
N SER A 19 -23.25 21.92 -1.89
CA SER A 19 -22.05 22.74 -1.91
C SER A 19 -20.89 21.76 -1.76
N HIS A 20 -20.09 21.61 -2.81
CA HIS A 20 -18.82 20.91 -2.71
C HIS A 20 -17.93 21.76 -1.80
N ASN A 21 -18.06 21.56 -0.49
CA ASN A 21 -17.34 22.31 0.52
C ASN A 21 -15.86 22.14 0.21
N LYS A 22 -15.24 23.24 -0.24
CA LYS A 22 -13.81 23.32 -0.51
C LYS A 22 -13.10 22.80 0.73
N CYS A 23 -12.20 21.84 0.58
CA CYS A 23 -11.51 21.32 1.75
C CYS A 23 -10.68 22.44 2.39
N ASP A 24 -10.82 22.60 3.71
CA ASP A 24 -9.95 23.46 4.50
C ASP A 24 -9.04 22.57 5.36
N LEU A 25 -7.76 22.56 5.02
CA LEU A 25 -6.75 21.75 5.70
C LEU A 25 -6.51 22.22 7.15
N ALA A 26 -6.84 23.48 7.49
CA ALA A 26 -6.76 23.98 8.86
C ALA A 26 -7.91 23.49 9.76
N HIS A 27 -8.98 22.94 9.15
CA HIS A 27 -10.24 22.58 9.79
C HIS A 27 -10.67 21.12 9.53
N LEU A 28 -9.70 20.23 9.25
CA LEU A 28 -9.95 18.78 9.12
C LEU A 28 -10.51 18.14 10.41
N ASP A 29 -10.35 18.78 11.57
CA ASP A 29 -10.97 18.37 12.83
C ASP A 29 -12.50 18.56 12.82
N GLN A 30 -13.00 19.57 12.09
CA GLN A 30 -14.44 19.83 11.93
C GLN A 30 -15.15 18.81 11.01
N MET A 31 -14.40 18.04 10.22
CA MET A 31 -14.95 16.95 9.41
C MET A 31 -15.43 15.80 10.29
N SER A 32 -16.63 15.27 10.04
CA SER A 32 -17.08 14.04 10.68
C SER A 32 -16.38 12.80 10.09
N ASN A 33 -16.24 11.73 10.88
CA ASN A 33 -15.71 10.45 10.38
C ASN A 33 -16.63 9.91 9.27
N GLY A 34 -16.03 9.38 8.21
CA GLY A 34 -16.71 8.97 6.97
C GLY A 34 -16.94 10.10 5.96
N SER A 35 -16.84 11.38 6.36
CA SER A 35 -17.01 12.51 5.43
C SER A 35 -15.84 12.65 4.46
N MET A 36 -16.09 13.35 3.36
CA MET A 36 -15.15 13.55 2.27
C MET A 36 -15.07 15.04 1.88
N CYS A 37 -13.88 15.48 1.48
CA CYS A 37 -13.66 16.80 0.89
C CYS A 37 -12.86 16.66 -0.42
N ARG A 38 -12.94 17.66 -1.32
CA ARG A 38 -12.10 17.73 -2.52
C ARG A 38 -11.15 18.91 -2.47
N ILE A 39 -9.92 18.70 -2.93
CA ILE A 39 -8.83 19.68 -2.91
C ILE A 39 -7.82 19.39 -4.04
N PRO A 40 -7.15 20.38 -4.63
CA PRO A 40 -6.03 20.14 -5.55
C PRO A 40 -4.86 19.41 -4.88
N TRP A 41 -4.18 18.52 -5.61
CA TRP A 41 -3.01 17.77 -5.09
C TRP A 41 -1.91 18.68 -4.53
N HIS A 42 -1.61 19.82 -5.18
CA HIS A 42 -0.57 20.75 -4.70
C HIS A 42 -0.86 21.38 -3.34
N GLU A 43 -2.13 21.51 -2.92
CA GLU A 43 -2.46 22.09 -1.61
C GLU A 43 -2.23 21.07 -0.48
N VAL A 44 -2.26 19.77 -0.77
CA VAL A 44 -2.24 18.69 0.24
C VAL A 44 -0.96 17.83 0.26
N ARG A 45 -0.20 17.78 -0.84
CA ARG A 45 0.97 16.90 -1.02
C ARG A 45 2.08 17.06 0.02
N ASP A 46 2.22 18.27 0.58
CA ASP A 46 3.26 18.62 1.56
C ASP A 46 2.75 18.56 3.02
N VAL A 47 1.50 18.13 3.26
CA VAL A 47 0.93 17.91 4.61
C VAL A 47 0.33 16.52 4.81
N LEU A 48 0.15 15.73 3.74
CA LEU A 48 -0.38 14.37 3.81
C LEU A 48 0.74 13.37 4.12
N HIS A 49 0.84 12.98 5.39
CA HIS A 49 1.87 12.07 5.88
C HIS A 49 1.57 10.62 5.43
N PRO A 50 2.55 9.86 4.92
CA PRO A 50 2.48 8.41 4.80
C PRO A 50 2.15 7.68 6.12
N SER A 51 1.76 6.41 6.03
CA SER A 51 1.67 5.47 7.15
C SER A 51 2.49 4.18 6.93
N GLN A 52 3.40 4.22 5.94
CA GLN A 52 4.30 3.12 5.59
C GLN A 52 5.62 3.69 5.07
N GLN A 53 6.73 2.96 5.22
CA GLN A 53 8.07 3.43 4.86
C GLN A 53 8.35 3.39 3.34
N ALA A 54 7.76 2.43 2.63
CA ALA A 54 8.09 2.13 1.24
C ALA A 54 6.85 1.82 0.39
N VAL A 55 6.97 1.96 -0.92
CA VAL A 55 6.04 1.46 -1.95
C VAL A 55 6.81 0.59 -2.94
N GLY A 56 6.13 -0.14 -3.81
CA GLY A 56 6.81 -0.78 -4.94
C GLY A 56 6.85 0.16 -6.15
N CYS A 57 8.01 0.73 -6.48
CA CYS A 57 8.15 1.68 -7.59
C CYS A 57 7.84 1.05 -8.96
N GLY A 58 8.09 -0.24 -9.16
CA GLY A 58 7.61 -1.00 -10.32
C GLY A 58 6.08 -0.99 -10.46
N ALA A 59 5.37 -1.02 -9.33
CA ALA A 59 3.90 -0.94 -9.29
C ALA A 59 3.37 0.50 -9.40
N VAL A 60 4.13 1.49 -8.90
CA VAL A 60 3.89 2.92 -9.13
C VAL A 60 4.02 3.24 -10.62
N GLN A 61 5.13 2.87 -11.27
CA GLN A 61 5.35 3.11 -12.69
C GLN A 61 4.27 2.45 -13.56
N ARG A 62 3.82 1.23 -13.23
CA ARG A 62 2.66 0.58 -13.90
C ARG A 62 1.38 1.43 -13.79
N LYS A 63 1.13 2.05 -12.64
CA LYS A 63 0.01 3.01 -12.49
C LYS A 63 0.25 4.26 -13.33
N CYS A 64 1.46 4.83 -13.35
CA CYS A 64 1.80 5.98 -14.20
C CYS A 64 1.51 5.69 -15.68
N GLU A 65 2.00 4.57 -16.21
CA GLU A 65 1.81 4.16 -17.59
C GLU A 65 0.36 3.85 -17.98
N LYS A 66 -0.47 3.46 -17.01
CA LYS A 66 -1.87 3.11 -17.27
C LYS A 66 -2.79 4.32 -17.10
N ASP A 67 -2.72 4.95 -15.93
CA ASP A 67 -3.73 5.84 -15.39
C ASP A 67 -3.26 7.31 -15.29
N TYR A 68 -1.93 7.59 -15.25
CA TYR A 68 -1.38 8.95 -15.10
C TYR A 68 -0.50 9.40 -16.29
N LYS A 69 -0.82 8.95 -17.51
CA LYS A 69 -0.17 9.43 -18.74
C LYS A 69 -0.56 10.87 -19.13
N THR A 70 -1.73 11.34 -18.73
CA THR A 70 -2.23 12.69 -19.02
C THR A 70 -3.07 13.21 -17.86
N ARG A 71 -3.13 14.53 -17.66
CA ARG A 71 -3.94 15.15 -16.59
C ARG A 71 -5.41 14.71 -16.60
N PRO A 72 -6.12 14.59 -17.74
CA PRO A 72 -7.50 14.07 -17.75
C PRO A 72 -7.63 12.62 -17.30
N LYS A 73 -6.66 11.74 -17.63
CA LYS A 73 -6.65 10.35 -17.14
C LYS A 73 -6.38 10.30 -15.64
N ALA A 74 -5.43 11.09 -15.15
CA ALA A 74 -5.15 11.23 -13.73
C ALA A 74 -6.38 11.75 -12.96
N GLN A 75 -7.08 12.76 -13.49
CA GLN A 75 -8.32 13.26 -12.87
C GLN A 75 -9.39 12.17 -12.80
N LYS A 76 -9.67 11.48 -13.93
CA LYS A 76 -10.61 10.35 -13.95
C LYS A 76 -10.24 9.29 -12.90
N ARG A 77 -8.95 8.98 -12.77
CA ARG A 77 -8.44 8.01 -11.80
C ARG A 77 -8.60 8.44 -10.34
N MET A 78 -8.53 9.74 -10.05
CA MET A 78 -8.75 10.30 -8.71
C MET A 78 -10.24 10.52 -8.38
N ASP A 79 -11.10 10.56 -9.41
CA ASP A 79 -12.56 10.64 -9.26
C ASP A 79 -13.22 9.26 -9.04
N ASP A 80 -12.57 8.16 -9.46
CA ASP A 80 -12.96 6.79 -9.12
C ASP A 80 -13.01 6.58 -7.59
N THR A 81 -13.88 5.69 -7.10
CA THR A 81 -13.90 5.26 -5.68
C THR A 81 -12.54 4.77 -5.18
N SER A 82 -11.73 4.14 -6.05
CA SER A 82 -10.37 3.68 -5.73
C SER A 82 -9.26 4.74 -5.93
N GLY A 83 -9.65 5.98 -6.23
CA GLY A 83 -8.83 7.19 -6.19
C GLY A 83 -8.98 8.01 -4.90
N ARG A 84 -9.93 7.64 -4.02
CA ARG A 84 -10.10 8.27 -2.70
C ARG A 84 -8.87 8.04 -1.82
N LEU A 85 -8.57 9.04 -0.99
CA LEU A 85 -7.43 9.06 -0.09
C LEU A 85 -7.93 8.96 1.36
N PRO A 86 -8.08 7.74 1.91
CA PRO A 86 -8.50 7.55 3.30
C PRO A 86 -7.38 7.99 4.23
N PHE A 87 -7.69 8.83 5.21
CA PHE A 87 -6.72 9.32 6.18
C PHE A 87 -7.27 9.26 7.61
N VAL A 88 -6.37 9.19 8.57
CA VAL A 88 -6.66 9.44 9.99
C VAL A 88 -6.10 10.81 10.35
N LEU A 89 -6.89 11.63 11.03
CA LEU A 89 -6.38 12.88 11.58
C LEU A 89 -5.61 12.58 12.87
N GLY A 90 -4.29 12.77 12.84
CA GLY A 90 -3.39 12.57 13.97
C GLY A 90 -3.11 13.86 14.75
N PRO A 91 -2.21 13.78 15.75
CA PRO A 91 -1.81 14.90 16.60
C PRO A 91 -1.39 16.12 15.76
N ASN A 92 -1.60 17.32 16.32
CA ASN A 92 -1.39 18.60 15.62
C ASN A 92 -2.20 18.74 14.30
N ARG A 93 -3.33 18.02 14.18
CA ARG A 93 -4.21 17.98 12.99
C ARG A 93 -3.51 17.51 11.70
N VAL A 94 -2.48 16.67 11.82
CA VAL A 94 -1.77 16.13 10.65
C VAL A 94 -2.57 14.97 10.03
N PRO A 95 -2.92 15.00 8.74
CA PRO A 95 -3.59 13.88 8.08
C PRO A 95 -2.59 12.78 7.68
N TYR A 96 -2.77 11.57 8.21
CA TYR A 96 -1.99 10.38 7.88
C TYR A 96 -2.76 9.49 6.89
N LEU A 97 -2.23 9.34 5.67
CA LEU A 97 -2.78 8.49 4.62
C LEU A 97 -2.65 7.01 4.99
N ILE A 98 -3.76 6.25 5.02
CA ILE A 98 -3.77 4.85 5.50
C ILE A 98 -3.90 3.78 4.40
N ASP A 99 -4.20 4.19 3.16
CA ASP A 99 -4.18 3.33 1.96
C ASP A 99 -3.93 4.22 0.72
N SER A 100 -3.77 3.63 -0.46
CA SER A 100 -3.55 4.31 -1.73
C SER A 100 -2.19 5.02 -1.88
N HIS A 101 -1.17 4.70 -1.08
CA HIS A 101 0.21 5.23 -1.23
C HIS A 101 0.76 5.06 -2.65
N HIS A 102 0.56 3.91 -3.30
CA HIS A 102 0.95 3.71 -4.71
C HIS A 102 0.17 4.59 -5.70
N THR A 103 -1.06 4.99 -5.35
CA THR A 103 -1.93 5.85 -6.17
C THR A 103 -1.44 7.30 -6.09
N VAL A 104 -1.18 7.82 -4.89
CA VAL A 104 -0.63 9.18 -4.71
C VAL A 104 0.82 9.28 -5.18
N SER A 105 1.64 8.24 -4.98
CA SER A 105 3.01 8.20 -5.51
C SER A 105 2.99 8.31 -7.04
N ALA A 106 2.05 7.64 -7.73
CA ALA A 106 1.93 7.74 -9.18
C ALA A 106 1.48 9.13 -9.66
N LEU A 107 0.59 9.80 -8.92
CA LEU A 107 0.16 11.18 -9.18
C LEU A 107 1.31 12.19 -8.95
N GLU A 108 2.09 11.98 -7.89
CA GLU A 108 3.26 12.78 -7.55
C GLU A 108 4.40 12.58 -8.56
N THR A 109 4.64 11.35 -9.02
CA THR A 109 5.58 11.06 -10.12
C THR A 109 5.13 11.72 -11.43
N SER A 110 3.83 11.76 -11.73
CA SER A 110 3.32 12.35 -12.98
C SER A 110 3.24 13.88 -13.00
N LYS A 111 3.60 14.55 -11.89
CA LYS A 111 3.65 16.02 -11.73
C LYS A 111 2.35 16.78 -12.05
N PHE A 112 1.20 16.10 -12.06
CA PHE A 112 -0.10 16.72 -12.33
C PHE A 112 -0.72 17.33 -11.08
N HIS A 113 0.00 18.25 -10.41
CA HIS A 113 -0.39 18.76 -9.08
C HIS A 113 -1.69 19.59 -9.05
N THR A 114 -2.29 19.88 -10.21
CA THR A 114 -3.58 20.56 -10.36
C THR A 114 -4.75 19.59 -10.59
N VAL A 115 -4.55 18.28 -10.39
CA VAL A 115 -5.61 17.28 -10.27
C VAL A 115 -6.31 17.43 -8.91
N GLN A 116 -7.64 17.37 -8.90
CA GLN A 116 -8.44 17.31 -7.68
C GLN A 116 -8.36 15.90 -7.10
N VAL A 117 -8.07 15.80 -5.81
CA VAL A 117 -8.11 14.56 -5.03
C VAL A 117 -9.27 14.60 -4.03
N THR A 118 -9.77 13.44 -3.64
CA THR A 118 -10.82 13.32 -2.61
C THR A 118 -10.21 12.75 -1.34
N LEU A 119 -10.12 13.57 -0.29
CA LEU A 119 -9.72 13.09 1.04
C LEU A 119 -10.95 12.50 1.75
N GLN A 120 -10.78 11.39 2.46
CA GLN A 120 -11.83 10.75 3.24
C GLN A 120 -11.35 10.56 4.69
N LYS A 121 -11.98 11.24 5.64
CA LYS A 121 -11.60 11.12 7.06
C LYS A 121 -12.12 9.82 7.63
N VAL A 122 -11.24 8.93 8.06
CA VAL A 122 -11.59 7.63 8.66
C VAL A 122 -11.79 7.78 10.16
N CYS A 123 -10.79 8.34 10.87
CA CYS A 123 -10.85 8.63 12.30
C CYS A 123 -10.38 10.05 12.62
N ASP A 124 -10.77 10.55 13.79
CA ASP A 124 -10.13 11.68 14.47
C ASP A 124 -9.44 11.22 15.74
N TRP A 125 -8.11 11.21 15.71
CA TRP A 125 -7.23 10.95 16.85
C TRP A 125 -6.31 12.14 17.12
N SER A 126 -6.71 13.34 16.70
CA SER A 126 -5.93 14.58 16.89
C SER A 126 -5.77 15.00 18.35
N HIS A 127 -6.61 14.47 19.22
CA HIS A 127 -6.58 14.64 20.68
C HIS A 127 -5.57 13.71 21.39
N LEU A 128 -5.02 12.70 20.71
CA LEU A 128 -4.02 11.80 21.29
C LEU A 128 -2.64 12.48 21.38
N THR A 129 -1.80 11.99 22.28
CA THR A 129 -0.36 12.29 22.22
C THR A 129 0.26 11.57 21.02
N PRO A 130 1.42 12.02 20.49
CA PRO A 130 2.16 11.26 19.47
C PRO A 130 2.41 9.81 19.90
N ALA A 131 2.64 9.59 21.20
CA ALA A 131 2.81 8.27 21.79
C ALA A 131 1.57 7.37 21.63
N ALA A 132 0.42 7.85 22.09
CA ALA A 132 -0.83 7.10 22.00
C ALA A 132 -1.28 6.94 20.53
N PHE A 133 -1.13 7.98 19.71
CA PHE A 133 -1.47 7.94 18.29
C PHE A 133 -0.71 6.85 17.51
N GLY A 134 0.61 6.75 17.71
CA GLY A 134 1.42 5.71 17.09
C GLY A 134 0.95 4.30 17.44
N LYS A 135 0.65 4.08 18.74
CA LYS A 135 0.10 2.82 19.23
C LYS A 135 -1.26 2.49 18.61
N GLU A 136 -2.20 3.44 18.57
CA GLU A 136 -3.53 3.22 17.97
C GLU A 136 -3.45 2.95 16.45
N MET A 137 -2.57 3.66 15.72
CA MET A 137 -2.34 3.42 14.30
C MET A 137 -1.80 2.01 14.01
N GLN A 138 -0.95 1.47 14.89
CA GLN A 138 -0.49 0.09 14.82
C GLN A 138 -1.60 -0.90 15.21
N THR A 139 -2.28 -0.71 16.34
CA THR A 139 -3.35 -1.58 16.84
C THR A 139 -4.53 -1.68 15.86
N ALA A 140 -4.92 -0.57 15.22
CA ALA A 140 -5.95 -0.55 14.19
C ALA A 140 -5.48 -1.06 12.81
N ASN A 141 -4.18 -1.34 12.64
CA ASN A 141 -3.55 -1.77 11.39
C ASN A 141 -3.65 -0.74 10.26
N PHE A 142 -3.60 0.55 10.63
CA PHE A 142 -3.59 1.69 9.70
C PHE A 142 -2.18 2.11 9.27
N MET A 143 -1.15 1.51 9.88
CA MET A 143 0.25 1.83 9.69
C MET A 143 1.10 0.56 9.53
N ASN A 144 1.92 0.48 8.49
CA ASN A 144 2.91 -0.59 8.36
C ASN A 144 4.17 -0.19 9.13
N GLY A 145 4.31 -0.71 10.35
CA GLY A 145 5.41 -0.43 11.27
C GLY A 145 6.75 -1.12 10.93
N THR A 146 6.97 -1.55 9.69
CA THR A 146 8.14 -2.34 9.29
C THR A 146 8.97 -1.66 8.19
N GLY A 147 10.29 -1.82 8.30
CA GLY A 147 11.29 -1.17 7.45
C GLY A 147 12.46 -2.10 7.15
N ARG A 148 13.19 -1.85 6.05
CA ARG A 148 14.41 -2.62 5.74
C ARG A 148 15.56 -2.10 6.59
N PRO A 149 16.41 -2.98 7.16
CA PRO A 149 17.60 -2.53 7.89
C PRO A 149 18.59 -1.86 6.93
N GLN A 150 19.31 -0.88 7.46
CA GLN A 150 20.42 -0.24 6.75
C GLN A 150 21.68 -1.11 6.84
N LYS A 151 22.46 -1.11 5.76
CA LYS A 151 23.83 -1.62 5.69
C LYS A 151 24.77 -0.66 6.40
N GLU A 152 25.97 -1.15 6.70
CA GLU A 152 27.11 -0.28 6.94
C GLU A 152 27.28 0.68 5.75
N GLY A 153 27.23 1.99 6.01
CA GLY A 153 27.17 3.04 4.99
C GLY A 153 25.81 3.74 4.83
N GLY A 154 24.72 3.19 5.40
CA GLY A 154 23.41 3.85 5.50
C GLY A 154 22.39 3.50 4.41
N ASP A 155 22.79 2.85 3.33
CA ASP A 155 21.87 2.32 2.30
C ASP A 155 21.02 1.16 2.85
N GLU A 156 19.74 1.07 2.49
CA GLU A 156 18.92 -0.10 2.84
C GLU A 156 19.43 -1.38 2.16
N ASP A 157 19.25 -2.54 2.82
CA ASP A 157 19.36 -3.81 2.11
C ASP A 157 18.02 -4.24 1.50
N PRO A 158 17.85 -4.17 0.16
CA PRO A 158 16.64 -4.65 -0.49
C PRO A 158 16.42 -6.16 -0.30
N ASN A 159 17.46 -6.92 0.08
CA ASN A 159 17.40 -8.38 0.26
C ASN A 159 17.45 -8.82 1.74
N ALA A 160 17.54 -7.91 2.71
CA ALA A 160 17.28 -8.26 4.10
C ALA A 160 15.77 -8.38 4.33
N LEU A 161 15.33 -9.27 5.22
CA LEU A 161 13.94 -9.18 5.70
C LEU A 161 13.74 -7.85 6.45
N PRO A 162 12.57 -7.22 6.33
CA PRO A 162 12.28 -6.03 7.10
C PRO A 162 12.16 -6.38 8.58
N VAL A 163 12.42 -5.39 9.42
CA VAL A 163 12.28 -5.44 10.87
C VAL A 163 11.21 -4.41 11.29
N PRO A 164 10.51 -4.61 12.41
CA PRO A 164 9.76 -3.53 13.03
C PRO A 164 10.73 -2.40 13.36
N PHE A 165 10.43 -1.16 12.95
CA PHE A 165 11.11 -0.03 13.57
C PHE A 165 10.59 0.08 15.01
N LEU A 166 11.52 0.01 15.97
CA LEU A 166 11.21 0.09 17.39
C LEU A 166 10.50 1.42 17.68
N ASP A 167 9.19 1.32 17.84
CA ASP A 167 8.32 2.37 18.34
C ASP A 167 8.37 3.69 17.55
N VAL A 168 7.35 3.94 16.72
CA VAL A 168 7.13 5.20 15.97
C VAL A 168 7.09 6.45 16.86
N THR A 169 6.95 6.26 18.17
CA THR A 169 6.94 7.33 19.17
C THR A 169 8.36 7.72 19.61
N THR A 170 9.33 6.82 19.41
CA THR A 170 10.78 7.06 19.60
C THR A 170 11.53 7.31 18.30
N ALA A 171 11.02 6.80 17.17
CA ALA A 171 11.55 7.00 15.82
C ALA A 171 10.53 7.74 14.92
N PRO A 172 10.25 9.03 15.16
CA PRO A 172 9.28 9.80 14.37
C PRO A 172 9.65 9.92 12.89
N ASP A 173 10.93 9.78 12.55
CA ASP A 173 11.46 9.82 11.17
C ASP A 173 11.48 8.44 10.47
N ALA A 174 11.03 7.36 11.13
CA ALA A 174 11.03 6.01 10.54
C ALA A 174 10.04 5.90 9.37
N ILE A 175 8.89 6.56 9.49
CA ILE A 175 7.94 6.73 8.40
C ILE A 175 8.25 8.08 7.74
N PRO A 176 8.48 8.14 6.41
CA PRO A 176 8.77 9.38 5.72
C PRO A 176 7.66 10.42 5.92
N ARG A 177 8.02 11.70 5.88
CA ARG A 177 7.07 12.79 6.15
C ARG A 177 6.19 13.10 4.95
N TYR A 178 6.74 12.98 3.74
CA TYR A 178 6.03 13.31 2.50
C TYR A 178 5.88 12.10 1.57
N ILE A 179 4.87 12.12 0.71
CA ILE A 179 4.62 11.04 -0.26
C ILE A 179 5.81 10.80 -1.20
N TYR A 180 6.57 11.84 -1.57
CA TYR A 180 7.74 11.73 -2.44
C TYR A 180 9.00 11.16 -1.75
N GLU A 181 8.95 10.94 -0.43
CA GLU A 181 10.04 10.32 0.33
C GLU A 181 9.81 8.81 0.57
N LEU A 182 8.70 8.25 0.06
CA LEU A 182 8.44 6.81 0.09
C LEU A 182 9.52 6.05 -0.68
N ARG A 183 10.20 5.12 0.00
CA ARG A 183 11.31 4.32 -0.54
C ARG A 183 10.79 3.24 -1.51
N ASP A 184 11.67 2.68 -2.35
CA ASP A 184 11.31 1.50 -3.17
C ASP A 184 11.52 0.21 -2.39
N ASP A 185 10.47 -0.59 -2.27
CA ASP A 185 10.54 -2.01 -1.93
C ASP A 185 10.34 -2.83 -3.21
N PRO A 186 11.42 -3.42 -3.78
CA PRO A 186 11.33 -4.17 -5.03
C PRO A 186 10.43 -5.41 -4.90
N TRP A 187 10.41 -6.05 -3.73
CA TRP A 187 9.55 -7.19 -3.44
C TRP A 187 8.07 -6.76 -3.38
N ARG A 188 7.79 -5.56 -2.88
CA ARG A 188 6.46 -4.96 -2.89
C ARG A 188 5.95 -4.66 -4.31
N SER A 189 6.86 -4.35 -5.24
CA SER A 189 6.56 -4.27 -6.68
C SER A 189 6.18 -5.63 -7.25
N LEU A 190 7.00 -6.66 -7.01
CA LEU A 190 6.77 -8.02 -7.51
C LEU A 190 5.43 -8.60 -6.99
N ALA A 191 5.13 -8.45 -5.71
CA ALA A 191 3.83 -8.82 -5.12
C ALA A 191 2.64 -8.09 -5.79
N ALA A 192 2.78 -6.79 -6.08
CA ALA A 192 1.74 -6.06 -6.80
C ALA A 192 1.57 -6.47 -8.27
N LEU A 193 2.57 -7.12 -8.87
CA LEU A 193 2.60 -7.52 -10.29
C LEU A 193 2.17 -8.98 -10.49
N VAL A 194 2.57 -9.91 -9.62
CA VAL A 194 2.22 -11.34 -9.73
C VAL A 194 0.71 -11.60 -9.51
N ARG A 195 0.02 -10.75 -8.73
CA ARG A 195 -1.46 -10.74 -8.64
C ARG A 195 -2.15 -10.20 -9.91
N LYS A 196 -1.38 -9.63 -10.85
CA LYS A 196 -1.88 -8.97 -12.08
C LYS A 196 -1.28 -9.54 -13.38
N THR A 197 -0.44 -10.55 -13.27
CA THR A 197 -0.04 -11.50 -14.32
C THR A 197 -1.23 -11.92 -15.18
N SER A 198 -1.05 -11.90 -16.50
CA SER A 198 -2.11 -12.11 -17.50
C SER A 198 -1.60 -13.00 -18.63
N HIS A 199 -2.28 -14.13 -18.87
CA HIS A 199 -1.94 -15.16 -19.85
C HIS A 199 -3.13 -15.44 -20.76
N LYS A 200 -3.45 -14.49 -21.65
CA LYS A 200 -4.62 -14.59 -22.56
C LYS A 200 -4.68 -15.87 -23.38
N ASP A 201 -3.53 -16.43 -23.75
CA ASP A 201 -3.43 -17.62 -24.61
C ASP A 201 -3.51 -18.94 -23.83
N GLN A 202 -3.44 -18.89 -22.49
CA GLN A 202 -3.52 -20.05 -21.59
C GLN A 202 -4.78 -20.02 -20.71
N CYS A 203 -5.37 -18.85 -20.51
CA CYS A 203 -6.56 -18.66 -19.70
C CYS A 203 -7.86 -18.73 -20.52
N PRO A 204 -8.97 -19.18 -19.91
CA PRO A 204 -10.29 -19.08 -20.53
C PRO A 204 -10.65 -17.64 -20.93
N ALA A 205 -11.43 -17.50 -22.01
CA ALA A 205 -11.90 -16.21 -22.49
C ALA A 205 -12.58 -15.39 -21.38
N GLY A 206 -12.19 -14.13 -21.24
CA GLY A 206 -12.64 -13.23 -20.16
C GLY A 206 -11.84 -13.32 -18.85
N HIS A 207 -11.09 -14.40 -18.62
CA HIS A 207 -10.38 -14.66 -17.35
C HIS A 207 -8.86 -14.50 -17.50
N ASP A 208 -8.40 -13.42 -18.13
CA ASP A 208 -7.00 -13.25 -18.55
C ASP A 208 -5.96 -13.41 -17.43
N LYS A 209 -6.34 -13.22 -16.16
CA LYS A 209 -5.48 -13.37 -14.98
C LYS A 209 -5.63 -14.71 -14.25
N CYS A 210 -6.14 -15.76 -14.88
CA CYS A 210 -6.38 -17.05 -14.22
C CYS A 210 -5.11 -17.70 -13.64
N LEU A 211 -3.93 -17.42 -14.19
CA LEU A 211 -2.63 -17.92 -13.72
C LEU A 211 -1.88 -16.94 -12.79
N ARG A 212 -2.56 -15.93 -12.21
CA ARG A 212 -1.95 -15.07 -11.18
C ARG A 212 -1.52 -15.85 -9.94
N GLY A 213 -0.45 -15.42 -9.27
CA GLY A 213 0.14 -16.18 -8.16
C GLY A 213 -0.82 -16.46 -7.01
N TYR A 214 -1.61 -15.46 -6.62
CA TYR A 214 -2.56 -15.53 -5.50
C TYR A 214 -3.80 -14.66 -5.74
N ILE A 215 -4.85 -14.90 -4.96
CA ILE A 215 -6.11 -14.16 -5.02
C ILE A 215 -6.28 -13.29 -3.76
N ARG A 216 -6.92 -12.12 -3.88
CA ARG A 216 -7.36 -11.40 -2.69
C ARG A 216 -8.62 -12.07 -2.14
N ASP A 217 -8.67 -12.33 -0.85
CA ASP A 217 -9.91 -12.66 -0.15
C ASP A 217 -10.22 -11.58 0.90
N CYS A 218 -11.49 -11.49 1.28
CA CYS A 218 -11.91 -10.69 2.41
C CYS A 218 -11.92 -11.56 3.67
N ARG A 219 -11.66 -10.94 4.81
CA ARG A 219 -11.81 -11.55 6.13
C ARG A 219 -13.29 -11.89 6.39
N ALA A 220 -13.55 -12.69 7.43
CA ALA A 220 -14.91 -13.06 7.84
C ALA A 220 -15.80 -11.86 8.23
N ASP A 221 -15.20 -10.72 8.59
CA ASP A 221 -15.88 -9.44 8.86
C ASP A 221 -16.07 -8.57 7.60
N GLY A 222 -15.85 -9.11 6.40
CA GLY A 222 -15.97 -8.41 5.11
C GLY A 222 -14.79 -7.48 4.77
N ARG A 223 -13.87 -7.23 5.70
CA ARG A 223 -12.76 -6.27 5.52
C ARG A 223 -11.56 -6.90 4.82
N MET A 224 -10.69 -6.06 4.28
CA MET A 224 -9.43 -6.52 3.70
C MET A 224 -8.44 -6.99 4.78
N THR A 225 -7.67 -8.05 4.51
CA THR A 225 -6.49 -8.38 5.34
C THR A 225 -5.46 -7.25 5.27
N PRO A 226 -5.05 -6.64 6.40
CA PRO A 226 -4.07 -5.56 6.41
C PRO A 226 -2.75 -5.97 5.78
N PHE A 227 -2.17 -5.04 5.02
CA PHE A 227 -0.86 -5.17 4.36
C PHE A 227 -0.73 -6.42 3.46
N PHE A 228 -1.83 -6.85 2.84
CA PHE A 228 -1.94 -8.08 2.04
C PHE A 228 -0.70 -8.36 1.15
N GLU A 229 -0.31 -7.41 0.29
CA GLU A 229 0.84 -7.64 -0.61
C GLU A 229 2.22 -7.46 0.04
N PHE A 230 2.33 -6.87 1.24
CA PHE A 230 3.60 -6.87 1.98
C PHE A 230 3.91 -8.28 2.53
N ARG A 231 2.88 -9.00 3.01
CA ARG A 231 3.00 -10.41 3.43
C ARG A 231 3.63 -11.28 2.33
N TRP A 232 3.10 -11.18 1.11
CA TRP A 232 3.63 -11.86 -0.07
C TRP A 232 5.03 -11.35 -0.48
N ALA A 233 5.28 -10.04 -0.42
CA ALA A 233 6.61 -9.49 -0.67
C ALA A 233 7.68 -10.05 0.28
N TYR A 234 7.35 -10.25 1.55
CA TYR A 234 8.30 -10.74 2.55
C TYR A 234 8.54 -12.25 2.40
N PHE A 235 7.52 -13.03 2.02
CA PHE A 235 7.70 -14.43 1.62
C PHE A 235 8.61 -14.57 0.38
N PHE A 236 8.43 -13.75 -0.66
CA PHE A 236 9.29 -13.81 -1.84
C PHE A 236 10.75 -13.44 -1.55
N ASN A 237 10.94 -12.42 -0.70
CA ASN A 237 12.26 -12.05 -0.21
C ASN A 237 12.90 -13.22 0.58
N ASP A 238 12.15 -13.87 1.47
CA ASP A 238 12.69 -14.98 2.26
C ASP A 238 12.96 -16.23 1.41
N ALA A 239 12.08 -16.55 0.44
CA ALA A 239 12.30 -17.62 -0.54
C ALA A 239 13.57 -17.40 -1.37
N TYR A 240 13.84 -16.16 -1.77
CA TYR A 240 15.08 -15.79 -2.46
C TYR A 240 16.31 -15.93 -1.54
N ARG A 241 16.19 -15.60 -0.25
CA ARG A 241 17.28 -15.76 0.72
C ARG A 241 17.60 -17.22 1.06
N HIS A 242 16.62 -18.11 0.99
CA HIS A 242 16.80 -19.56 1.16
C HIS A 242 17.44 -20.25 -0.06
N GLY A 243 17.53 -19.56 -1.20
CA GLY A 243 18.20 -20.04 -2.40
C GLY A 243 17.40 -21.10 -3.17
N CYS A 244 18.07 -21.75 -4.12
CA CYS A 244 17.47 -22.74 -5.03
C CYS A 244 17.87 -24.18 -4.73
N ASP A 245 19.00 -24.37 -4.06
CA ASP A 245 19.60 -25.69 -3.84
C ASP A 245 19.03 -26.34 -2.58
N ASN A 246 18.45 -27.54 -2.74
CA ASN A 246 18.18 -28.44 -1.62
C ASN A 246 19.49 -29.13 -1.21
N ASP A 247 20.48 -28.33 -0.82
CA ASP A 247 21.79 -28.84 -0.46
C ASP A 247 21.68 -29.59 0.87
N ASN A 248 22.22 -30.83 0.90
CA ASN A 248 21.83 -31.92 1.82
C ASN A 248 22.08 -31.66 3.33
N ASN A 249 22.40 -30.44 3.77
CA ASN A 249 22.72 -30.17 5.17
C ASN A 249 22.55 -28.73 5.71
N LYS A 250 21.73 -27.82 5.12
CA LYS A 250 21.39 -26.57 5.85
C LYS A 250 20.13 -25.75 5.54
N THR A 251 19.61 -25.71 4.32
CA THR A 251 18.39 -24.94 4.01
C THR A 251 17.56 -25.66 2.96
N THR A 252 16.31 -25.99 3.31
CA THR A 252 15.31 -26.43 2.33
C THR A 252 14.87 -25.22 1.51
N SER A 253 15.03 -25.30 0.19
CA SER A 253 14.48 -24.31 -0.74
C SER A 253 12.97 -24.19 -0.55
N PHE A 254 12.42 -22.98 -0.69
CA PHE A 254 10.97 -22.75 -0.66
C PHE A 254 10.32 -23.05 -2.02
N TRP A 255 11.12 -23.41 -3.02
CA TRP A 255 10.68 -23.69 -4.38
C TRP A 255 10.57 -25.19 -4.61
N ASP A 256 9.38 -25.64 -5.03
CA ASP A 256 9.14 -27.03 -5.47
C ASP A 256 10.04 -27.44 -6.66
N ASP A 257 10.53 -26.48 -7.46
CA ASP A 257 11.41 -26.67 -8.61
C ASP A 257 12.58 -25.68 -8.62
N ALA A 258 13.81 -26.22 -8.62
CA ALA A 258 15.04 -25.42 -8.60
C ALA A 258 15.30 -24.66 -9.92
N GLN A 259 14.81 -25.16 -11.06
CA GLN A 259 14.94 -24.47 -12.34
C GLN A 259 14.11 -23.18 -12.35
N ASP A 260 12.90 -23.20 -11.80
CA ASP A 260 12.05 -22.02 -11.64
C ASP A 260 12.66 -21.01 -10.67
N CYS A 261 13.22 -21.46 -9.55
CA CYS A 261 14.02 -20.61 -8.66
C CYS A 261 15.16 -19.91 -9.41
N HIS A 262 16.02 -20.66 -10.12
CA HIS A 262 17.14 -20.07 -10.85
C HIS A 262 16.69 -19.13 -11.99
N LYS A 263 15.53 -19.36 -12.63
CA LYS A 263 14.94 -18.42 -13.60
C LYS A 263 14.59 -17.10 -12.91
N PHE A 264 13.89 -17.16 -11.77
CA PHE A 264 13.51 -15.98 -11.02
C PHE A 264 14.71 -15.19 -10.50
N HIS A 265 15.69 -15.86 -9.85
CA HIS A 265 16.90 -15.21 -9.32
C HIS A 265 17.62 -14.40 -10.41
N ARG A 266 17.92 -15.01 -11.56
CA ARG A 266 18.57 -14.30 -12.68
C ARG A 266 17.76 -13.09 -13.16
N ALA A 267 16.43 -13.19 -13.20
CA ALA A 267 15.57 -12.10 -13.62
C ALA A 267 15.58 -10.95 -12.60
N TYR A 268 15.49 -11.26 -11.31
CA TYR A 268 15.56 -10.31 -10.21
C TYR A 268 16.93 -9.61 -10.14
N ASP A 269 18.03 -10.36 -10.18
CA ASP A 269 19.39 -9.82 -10.17
C ASP A 269 19.66 -8.87 -11.33
N THR A 270 19.08 -9.17 -12.50
CA THR A 270 19.11 -8.29 -13.67
C THR A 270 18.38 -6.97 -13.38
N LEU A 271 17.16 -7.02 -12.82
CA LEU A 271 16.40 -5.82 -12.45
C LEU A 271 17.16 -4.97 -11.40
N MET A 272 17.69 -5.60 -10.36
CA MET A 272 18.42 -4.90 -9.29
C MET A 272 19.77 -4.36 -9.76
N THR A 273 20.40 -4.96 -10.78
CA THR A 273 21.59 -4.41 -11.43
C THR A 273 21.26 -3.19 -12.28
N LYS A 274 20.17 -3.23 -13.06
CA LYS A 274 19.69 -2.06 -13.81
C LYS A 274 19.27 -0.90 -12.90
N ALA A 275 18.59 -1.20 -11.78
CA ALA A 275 18.19 -0.19 -10.79
C ALA A 275 19.41 0.50 -10.15
N ARG A 276 20.45 -0.27 -9.75
CA ARG A 276 21.73 0.28 -9.25
C ARG A 276 22.49 1.12 -10.28
N GLN A 277 22.27 0.89 -11.57
CA GLN A 277 22.80 1.71 -12.67
C GLN A 277 21.94 2.95 -12.98
N GLY A 278 20.90 3.24 -12.18
CA GLY A 278 20.00 4.37 -12.41
C GLY A 278 19.09 4.22 -13.63
N GLN A 279 18.93 3.01 -14.19
CA GLN A 279 18.08 2.81 -15.36
C GLN A 279 16.60 2.98 -15.00
N ALA A 280 15.86 3.64 -15.89
CA ALA A 280 14.42 3.83 -15.73
C ALA A 280 13.66 2.49 -15.67
N ILE A 281 12.69 2.40 -14.76
CA ILE A 281 11.87 1.21 -14.51
C ILE A 281 11.10 0.80 -15.76
N GLN A 282 11.42 -0.38 -16.30
CA GLN A 282 10.72 -1.00 -17.43
C GLN A 282 9.63 -1.95 -16.93
N VAL A 283 8.37 -1.51 -16.87
CA VAL A 283 7.25 -2.29 -16.29
C VAL A 283 7.11 -3.68 -16.92
N LYS A 284 7.41 -3.83 -18.22
CA LYS A 284 7.38 -5.13 -18.90
C LYS A 284 8.42 -6.13 -18.37
N GLU A 285 9.59 -5.66 -17.95
CA GLU A 285 10.63 -6.54 -17.39
C GLU A 285 10.28 -6.95 -15.95
N TRP A 286 9.79 -5.99 -15.16
CA TRP A 286 9.25 -6.25 -13.82
C TRP A 286 8.06 -7.22 -13.84
N GLN A 287 7.16 -7.10 -14.82
CA GLN A 287 6.06 -8.05 -14.99
C GLN A 287 6.59 -9.45 -15.34
N LYS A 288 7.53 -9.59 -16.27
CA LYS A 288 8.17 -10.88 -16.59
C LYS A 288 8.81 -11.55 -15.38
N ALA A 289 9.51 -10.78 -14.54
CA ALA A 289 10.09 -11.31 -13.30
C ALA A 289 9.00 -11.72 -12.28
N ALA A 290 7.90 -10.97 -12.21
CA ALA A 290 6.76 -11.33 -11.36
C ALA A 290 6.01 -12.57 -11.86
N ASP A 291 5.90 -12.78 -13.17
CA ASP A 291 5.28 -13.97 -13.75
C ASP A 291 6.06 -15.25 -13.37
N LEU A 292 7.38 -15.16 -13.19
CA LEU A 292 8.24 -16.26 -12.71
C LEU A 292 8.03 -16.61 -11.21
N LEU A 293 7.30 -15.80 -10.44
CA LEU A 293 6.93 -16.12 -9.05
C LEU A 293 5.66 -16.97 -8.95
N VAL A 294 4.90 -17.17 -10.04
CA VAL A 294 3.65 -17.95 -10.01
C VAL A 294 3.85 -19.38 -9.47
N PRO A 295 4.90 -20.14 -9.86
CA PRO A 295 5.18 -21.45 -9.27
C PRO A 295 5.37 -21.39 -7.75
N LEU A 296 6.23 -20.49 -7.26
CA LEU A 296 6.46 -20.29 -5.82
C LEU A 296 5.17 -19.93 -5.06
N CYS A 297 4.30 -19.08 -5.64
CA CYS A 297 3.03 -18.70 -5.00
C CYS A 297 2.05 -19.87 -4.80
N ARG A 298 2.16 -20.90 -5.67
CA ARG A 298 1.21 -22.02 -5.78
C ARG A 298 1.79 -23.35 -5.30
N GLY A 299 3.07 -23.35 -4.90
CA GLY A 299 3.82 -24.51 -4.45
C GLY A 299 3.46 -24.96 -3.03
N GLU A 300 4.17 -25.95 -2.51
CA GLU A 300 3.84 -26.55 -1.21
C GLU A 300 4.17 -25.61 -0.05
N THR A 301 5.34 -24.96 -0.06
CA THR A 301 5.78 -24.07 1.02
C THR A 301 4.80 -22.91 1.24
N ALA A 302 4.28 -22.28 0.18
CA ALA A 302 3.36 -21.15 0.30
C ALA A 302 2.04 -21.51 1.02
N GLN A 303 1.67 -22.79 1.09
CA GLN A 303 0.44 -23.26 1.76
C GLN A 303 0.61 -23.44 3.28
N THR A 304 1.84 -23.57 3.76
CA THR A 304 2.16 -23.79 5.18
C THR A 304 3.04 -22.68 5.77
N TYR A 305 3.58 -21.79 4.93
CA TYR A 305 4.43 -20.69 5.34
C TYR A 305 3.68 -19.70 6.26
N THR A 306 4.25 -19.50 7.43
CA THR A 306 3.91 -18.40 8.35
C THR A 306 5.03 -17.36 8.33
N LEU A 307 4.64 -16.10 8.40
CA LEU A 307 5.57 -14.98 8.43
C LEU A 307 6.42 -15.01 9.72
N PRO A 308 7.72 -14.68 9.67
CA PRO A 308 8.57 -14.65 10.85
C PRO A 308 7.94 -13.83 12.00
N PRO A 309 7.80 -14.38 13.23
CA PRO A 309 7.22 -13.66 14.36
C PRO A 309 7.92 -12.33 14.69
N SER A 310 9.21 -12.22 14.33
CA SER A 310 10.01 -10.99 14.44
C SER A 310 9.46 -9.80 13.65
N LEU A 311 8.56 -10.01 12.67
CA LEU A 311 7.88 -8.93 11.94
C LEU A 311 6.82 -8.18 12.77
N GLY A 312 6.42 -8.72 13.92
CA GLY A 312 5.43 -8.09 14.81
C GLY A 312 4.02 -8.01 14.23
N ALA A 313 3.08 -7.49 15.01
CA ALA A 313 1.69 -7.36 14.58
C ALA A 313 1.53 -6.33 13.44
N PRO A 314 0.60 -6.54 12.49
CA PRO A 314 -0.29 -7.71 12.34
C PRO A 314 0.27 -8.82 11.45
N MET A 315 1.55 -8.81 11.09
CA MET A 315 2.09 -9.68 10.03
C MET A 315 2.85 -10.90 10.56
N GLY A 316 3.70 -10.75 11.57
CA GLY A 316 4.50 -11.85 12.13
C GLY A 316 3.64 -12.93 12.80
N GLY A 317 3.98 -14.19 12.56
CA GLY A 317 3.26 -15.37 13.03
C GLY A 317 2.07 -15.79 12.15
N GLU A 318 1.57 -14.90 11.30
CA GLU A 318 0.39 -15.15 10.46
C GLU A 318 0.72 -15.92 9.18
N PRO A 319 -0.22 -16.73 8.65
CA PRO A 319 -0.08 -17.38 7.35
C PRO A 319 -0.18 -16.39 6.18
N LEU A 320 0.20 -16.84 4.98
CA LEU A 320 -0.06 -16.10 3.75
C LEU A 320 -1.56 -16.05 3.43
N PRO A 321 -2.14 -14.87 3.14
CA PRO A 321 -3.55 -14.77 2.78
C PRO A 321 -3.77 -15.07 1.29
N GLY A 322 -4.86 -15.76 0.97
CA GLY A 322 -5.31 -15.95 -0.42
C GLY A 322 -4.43 -16.88 -1.28
N VAL A 323 -3.76 -17.84 -0.63
CA VAL A 323 -3.01 -18.92 -1.27
C VAL A 323 -3.92 -19.75 -2.18
N VAL A 324 -3.40 -20.18 -3.33
CA VAL A 324 -4.09 -21.07 -4.26
C VAL A 324 -3.25 -22.31 -4.50
N ARG A 325 -3.78 -23.49 -4.16
CA ARG A 325 -3.10 -24.78 -4.36
C ARG A 325 -3.11 -25.17 -5.83
N GLY A 326 -1.93 -25.59 -6.32
CA GLY A 326 -1.75 -26.20 -7.63
C GLY A 326 -1.38 -25.18 -8.70
N LYS A 327 -0.20 -25.37 -9.30
CA LYS A 327 0.38 -24.45 -10.29
C LYS A 327 -0.55 -24.19 -11.50
N ASP A 328 -1.29 -25.20 -11.94
CA ASP A 328 -2.17 -25.16 -13.11
C ASP A 328 -3.64 -24.79 -12.76
N THR A 329 -3.97 -24.62 -11.47
CA THR A 329 -5.35 -24.31 -11.03
C THR A 329 -5.78 -22.90 -11.49
N PRO A 330 -6.85 -22.74 -12.29
CA PRO A 330 -7.23 -21.43 -12.81
C PRO A 330 -8.04 -20.62 -11.78
N ILE A 331 -7.60 -19.41 -11.48
CA ILE A 331 -8.31 -18.44 -10.63
C ILE A 331 -9.32 -17.67 -11.49
N LEU A 332 -10.50 -18.25 -11.69
CA LEU A 332 -11.53 -17.68 -12.56
C LEU A 332 -12.31 -16.51 -11.93
N ARG A 333 -12.43 -16.46 -10.60
CA ARG A 333 -13.08 -15.34 -9.91
C ARG A 333 -12.17 -14.10 -9.86
N ASP A 334 -12.76 -12.92 -9.99
CA ASP A 334 -12.09 -11.64 -9.75
C ASP A 334 -11.70 -11.45 -8.27
N ASP A 335 -10.90 -10.42 -7.97
CA ASP A 335 -10.71 -9.98 -6.59
C ASP A 335 -12.04 -9.42 -6.03
N PRO A 336 -12.51 -9.84 -4.85
CA PRO A 336 -13.71 -9.31 -4.23
C PRO A 336 -13.49 -7.84 -3.78
N SER A 337 -14.58 -7.09 -3.75
CA SER A 337 -14.61 -5.75 -3.17
C SER A 337 -14.77 -5.85 -1.65
N CYS A 338 -13.66 -5.99 -0.94
CA CYS A 338 -13.65 -5.97 0.53
C CYS A 338 -13.92 -4.55 1.06
N GLU A 339 -14.50 -4.46 2.24
CA GLU A 339 -14.71 -3.19 2.93
C GLU A 339 -13.38 -2.49 3.24
N ALA A 340 -13.40 -1.16 3.10
CA ALA A 340 -12.30 -0.31 3.51
C ALA A 340 -12.13 -0.33 5.04
N PRO A 341 -10.94 0.01 5.57
CA PRO A 341 -10.76 0.10 7.01
C PRO A 341 -11.70 1.17 7.61
N ALA A 342 -12.55 0.74 8.55
CA ALA A 342 -13.43 1.63 9.30
C ALA A 342 -12.79 2.01 10.64
N CYS A 343 -13.18 3.16 11.19
CA CYS A 343 -12.66 3.59 12.49
C CYS A 343 -13.05 2.57 13.58
N PRO A 344 -12.09 2.05 14.37
CA PRO A 344 -12.44 1.26 15.54
C PRO A 344 -13.14 2.18 16.56
N SER A 345 -14.13 1.63 17.27
CA SER A 345 -14.62 2.25 18.49
C SER A 345 -13.48 2.24 19.50
N LEU A 346 -12.96 3.42 19.86
CA LEU A 346 -11.98 3.54 20.94
C LEU A 346 -12.60 2.96 22.22
N ALA A 347 -11.92 1.98 22.82
CA ALA A 347 -12.28 1.53 24.17
C ALA A 347 -12.05 2.69 25.13
N THR A 348 -13.05 3.01 25.97
CA THR A 348 -13.07 4.21 26.82
C THR A 348 -12.21 4.09 28.09
N ASP A 349 -11.03 3.47 27.97
CA ASP A 349 -10.20 3.08 29.11
C ASP A 349 -9.21 4.18 29.53
N PHE A 350 -9.68 4.96 30.51
CA PHE A 350 -8.94 5.74 31.53
C PHE A 350 -7.48 6.16 31.26
N PHE A 351 -7.28 7.49 31.14
CA PHE A 351 -6.00 8.18 31.02
C PHE A 351 -5.02 7.97 32.20
N GLY A 352 -3.73 7.86 31.87
CA GLY A 352 -2.60 8.03 32.81
C GLY A 352 -1.37 8.62 32.12
N GLN A 353 -1.18 9.95 32.16
CA GLN A 353 -0.08 10.65 31.49
C GLN A 353 1.21 10.70 32.33
N LYS A 354 2.37 10.46 31.71
CA LYS A 354 3.65 11.15 31.99
C LYS A 354 4.43 11.39 30.69
N SER A 355 5.11 12.53 30.61
CA SER A 355 5.90 13.01 29.45
C SER A 355 7.38 12.59 29.56
N TRP A 356 8.16 12.83 28.49
CA TRP A 356 9.46 13.56 28.45
C TRP A 356 10.00 13.56 27.00
N ALA A 357 11.04 14.35 26.71
CA ALA A 357 11.55 14.63 25.35
C ALA A 357 13.05 15.01 25.43
N SER A 358 13.87 15.18 24.38
CA SER A 358 13.77 15.16 22.88
C SER A 358 15.22 15.23 22.32
N LEU A 359 15.48 14.98 21.01
CA LEU A 359 16.50 15.66 20.15
C LEU A 359 16.56 15.10 18.70
N TRP A 360 17.25 15.79 17.78
CA TRP A 360 17.19 15.65 16.30
C TRP A 360 18.54 15.25 15.64
N SER A 361 18.54 14.67 14.41
CA SER A 361 19.21 15.28 13.20
C SER A 361 19.16 14.45 11.88
N SER A 362 18.42 14.95 10.88
CA SER A 362 18.60 14.95 9.39
C SER A 362 19.38 13.85 8.61
N SER A 363 18.76 13.34 7.53
CA SER A 363 19.43 12.88 6.28
C SER A 363 18.51 12.94 5.04
N SER A 364 19.03 12.64 3.84
CA SER A 364 18.55 13.13 2.51
C SER A 364 17.49 12.28 1.77
N SER A 365 16.81 12.87 0.78
CA SER A 365 15.69 12.27 0.02
C SER A 365 15.98 11.97 -1.47
N CYS A 366 15.13 11.14 -2.10
CA CYS A 366 15.25 10.77 -3.51
C CYS A 366 14.61 11.79 -4.46
N THR A 367 15.43 12.45 -5.29
CA THR A 367 14.97 13.10 -6.54
C THR A 367 15.29 12.24 -7.74
N ALA A 368 14.45 12.30 -8.78
CA ALA A 368 14.80 11.76 -10.08
C ALA A 368 15.92 12.61 -10.70
N ALA A 369 16.90 11.95 -11.33
CA ALA A 369 18.00 12.63 -12.00
C ALA A 369 17.48 13.47 -13.19
N ASP A 370 17.55 14.80 -13.06
CA ASP A 370 17.44 15.72 -14.19
C ASP A 370 18.86 16.08 -14.66
N SER A 371 19.29 15.45 -15.75
CA SER A 371 20.54 15.75 -16.42
C SER A 371 20.32 16.76 -17.54
N SER A 372 20.30 18.05 -17.23
CA SER A 372 20.33 19.11 -18.23
C SER A 372 21.40 20.17 -17.91
N ARG A 373 22.42 20.23 -18.77
CA ARG A 373 23.40 21.32 -18.79
C ARG A 373 22.74 22.59 -19.30
N ILE A 374 22.84 23.70 -18.57
CA ILE A 374 22.92 25.03 -19.17
C ILE A 374 24.03 25.81 -18.45
N SER A 375 24.96 26.33 -19.25
CA SER A 375 26.01 27.29 -18.89
C SER A 375 25.51 28.72 -19.02
#